data_AF-A0A328YJ37-F1
#
_entry.id   AF-A0A328YJ37-F1
#
_cell.length_a   1.000
_cell.length_b   1.000
_cell.length_c   1.000
_cell.angle_alpha   90.00
_cell.angle_beta   90.00
_cell.angle_gamma   90.00
#
_symmetry.space_group_name_H-M   'P 1'
#
loop_
_entity.id
_entity.type
_entity.pdbx_description
1 polymer ?
#
loop_
_entity_poly.entity_id
_entity_poly.type
_entity_poly.pdbx_seq_one_letter_code
_entity_poly.pdbx_strand_id
1 'polypeptide(L)'
;MATRTTGRIILPKNPAELLELANKIYKKHQEDGATSPLNAQQDFSWATEGPKVIPCKTNHEKAEEASKQAEQYYRQRDIDLPAIRAIVQNSAQLLKSIYAKNPKVLGEYGLVVDDSKPTKKAKE
;
A
#
# COMPACT_ATOMS: atom_id res chain seq x y z
N MET A 1 -49.38 -14.76 4.44
CA MET A 1 -48.39 -13.76 3.97
C MET A 1 -47.36 -13.57 5.07
N ALA A 2 -46.06 -13.70 4.77
CA ALA A 2 -45.02 -13.51 5.79
C ALA A 2 -45.02 -12.06 6.31
N THR A 3 -45.06 -11.89 7.62
CA THR A 3 -44.99 -10.59 8.29
C THR A 3 -43.63 -9.96 8.03
N ARG A 4 -43.60 -8.84 7.31
CA ARG A 4 -42.35 -8.08 7.04
C ARG A 4 -41.85 -7.46 8.35
N THR A 5 -40.68 -7.88 8.81
CA THR A 5 -39.95 -7.20 9.88
C THR A 5 -39.30 -5.93 9.31
N THR A 6 -39.35 -4.81 10.04
CA THR A 6 -38.69 -3.54 9.67
C THR A 6 -37.16 -3.56 9.88
N GLY A 7 -36.55 -4.74 9.91
CA GLY A 7 -35.13 -4.91 10.14
C GLY A 7 -34.30 -4.26 9.04
N ARG A 8 -33.31 -3.45 9.42
CA ARG A 8 -32.34 -2.88 8.49
C ARG A 8 -31.26 -3.92 8.19
N ILE A 9 -30.92 -4.06 6.91
CA ILE A 9 -29.78 -4.87 6.47
C ILE A 9 -28.53 -4.00 6.63
N ILE A 10 -27.61 -4.44 7.48
CA ILE A 10 -26.31 -3.77 7.67
C ILE A 10 -25.30 -4.50 6.79
N LEU A 11 -24.77 -3.81 5.78
CA LEU A 11 -23.65 -4.33 5.00
C LEU A 11 -22.32 -3.97 5.68
N PRO A 12 -21.37 -4.92 5.74
CA PRO A 12 -20.03 -4.62 6.23
C PRO A 12 -19.35 -3.55 5.37
N LYS A 13 -18.62 -2.64 6.02
CA LYS A 13 -17.80 -1.62 5.33
C LYS A 13 -16.38 -2.11 5.09
N ASN A 14 -15.92 -3.08 5.87
CA ASN A 14 -14.59 -3.67 5.73
C ASN A 14 -14.58 -4.60 4.50
N PRO A 15 -13.62 -4.46 3.58
CA PRO A 15 -13.51 -5.32 2.40
C PRO A 15 -13.37 -6.81 2.76
N ALA A 16 -12.66 -7.16 3.84
CA ALA A 16 -12.53 -8.55 4.28
C ALA A 16 -13.88 -9.14 4.70
N GLU A 17 -14.62 -8.42 5.55
CA GLU A 17 -15.94 -8.85 6.04
C GLU A 17 -16.98 -8.91 4.92
N LEU A 18 -16.90 -7.98 3.96
CA LEU A 18 -17.76 -7.97 2.78
C LEU A 18 -17.49 -9.18 1.88
N LEU A 19 -16.23 -9.53 1.65
CA LEU A 19 -15.85 -10.71 0.86
C LEU A 19 -16.24 -12.02 1.57
N GLU A 20 -16.19 -12.08 2.90
CA GLU A 20 -16.69 -13.22 3.65
C GLU A 20 -18.20 -13.37 3.56
N LEU A 21 -18.94 -12.26 3.65
CA LEU A 21 -20.38 -12.25 3.45
C LEU A 21 -20.74 -12.69 2.02
N ALA A 22 -20.03 -12.18 1.01
CA ALA A 22 -20.23 -12.56 -0.38
C ALA A 22 -19.99 -14.06 -0.60
N ASN A 23 -18.96 -14.65 0.03
CA ASN A 23 -18.70 -16.08 -0.06
C ASN A 23 -19.82 -16.90 0.59
N LYS A 24 -20.35 -16.48 1.75
CA LYS A 24 -21.50 -17.14 2.40
C LYS A 24 -22.75 -17.11 1.52
N ILE A 25 -23.07 -15.95 0.94
CA ILE A 25 -24.21 -15.78 0.04
C ILE A 25 -24.03 -16.65 -1.21
N TYR A 26 -22.84 -16.65 -1.81
CA TYR A 26 -22.56 -17.46 -3.00
C TYR A 26 -22.66 -18.96 -2.73
N LYS A 27 -22.15 -19.45 -1.58
CA LYS A 27 -22.33 -20.85 -1.18
C LYS A 27 -23.81 -21.22 -1.03
N LYS A 28 -24.59 -20.38 -0.35
CA LYS A 28 -26.04 -20.61 -0.21
C LYS A 28 -26.73 -20.61 -1.57
N HIS A 29 -26.36 -19.70 -2.46
CA HIS A 29 -26.86 -19.67 -3.83
C HIS A 29 -26.56 -20.97 -4.60
N GLN A 30 -25.35 -21.50 -4.47
CA GLN A 30 -24.97 -22.78 -5.07
C GLN A 30 -25.75 -23.96 -4.47
N GLU A 31 -25.97 -23.97 -3.15
CA GLU A 31 -26.79 -25.00 -2.48
C GLU A 31 -28.24 -24.99 -2.96
N ASP A 32 -28.82 -23.79 -3.12
CA ASP A 32 -30.23 -23.63 -3.51
C ASP A 32 -30.43 -23.85 -5.03
N GLY A 33 -29.35 -23.72 -5.82
CA GLY A 33 -29.33 -24.01 -7.25
C GLY A 33 -30.40 -23.24 -8.03
N ALA A 34 -31.22 -23.96 -8.80
CA ALA A 34 -32.30 -23.37 -9.60
C ALA A 34 -33.41 -22.74 -8.74
N THR A 35 -33.53 -23.13 -7.47
CA THR A 35 -34.53 -22.58 -6.54
C THR A 35 -34.06 -21.29 -5.87
N SER A 36 -32.81 -20.89 -6.10
CA SER A 36 -32.27 -19.70 -5.46
C SER A 36 -33.01 -18.44 -5.95
N PRO A 37 -33.58 -17.63 -5.03
CA PRO A 37 -34.27 -16.39 -5.38
C PRO A 37 -33.34 -15.34 -5.99
N LEU A 38 -32.02 -15.53 -5.86
CA LEU A 38 -31.00 -14.66 -6.43
C LEU A 38 -30.91 -14.78 -7.97
N ASN A 39 -31.48 -15.84 -8.57
CA ASN A 39 -31.61 -15.94 -10.02
C ASN A 39 -32.57 -14.89 -10.61
N ALA A 40 -33.42 -14.26 -9.79
CA ALA A 40 -34.34 -13.22 -10.23
C ALA A 40 -33.67 -11.83 -10.38
N GLN A 41 -32.38 -11.69 -10.04
CA GLN A 41 -31.63 -10.45 -10.23
C GLN A 41 -31.42 -10.18 -11.72
N GLN A 42 -31.81 -9.00 -12.20
CA GLN A 42 -31.76 -8.66 -13.63
C GLN A 42 -30.39 -8.13 -14.06
N ASP A 43 -29.82 -7.19 -13.30
CA ASP A 43 -28.58 -6.49 -13.68
C ASP A 43 -27.31 -7.13 -13.10
N PHE A 44 -27.46 -8.03 -12.13
CA PHE A 44 -26.35 -8.66 -11.42
C PHE A 44 -26.52 -10.17 -11.41
N SER A 45 -25.44 -10.91 -11.66
CA SER A 45 -25.47 -12.37 -11.67
C SER A 45 -24.36 -12.96 -10.80
N TRP A 46 -24.76 -13.81 -9.87
CA TRP A 46 -23.83 -14.60 -9.06
C TRP A 46 -23.06 -15.64 -9.87
N ALA A 47 -23.53 -15.99 -11.07
CA ALA A 47 -22.78 -16.85 -11.98
C ALA A 47 -21.51 -16.15 -12.51
N THR A 48 -21.57 -14.83 -12.74
CA THR A 48 -20.42 -14.02 -13.21
C THR A 48 -19.59 -13.45 -12.07
N GLU A 49 -20.20 -12.96 -11.01
CA GLU A 49 -19.48 -12.28 -9.91
C GLU A 49 -19.03 -13.23 -8.80
N GLY A 50 -19.77 -14.32 -8.55
CA GLY A 50 -19.45 -15.30 -7.50
C GLY A 50 -18.05 -15.92 -7.63
N PRO A 51 -17.62 -16.37 -8.83
CA PRO A 51 -16.27 -16.90 -9.05
C PRO A 51 -15.14 -15.90 -8.73
N LYS A 52 -15.41 -14.59 -8.73
CA LYS A 52 -14.41 -13.55 -8.45
C LYS A 52 -14.18 -13.31 -6.96
N VAL A 53 -15.07 -13.80 -6.09
CA VAL A 53 -14.98 -13.57 -4.64
C VAL A 53 -13.72 -14.19 -4.04
N ILE A 54 -13.40 -15.43 -4.41
CA ILE A 54 -12.20 -16.14 -3.94
C ILE A 54 -10.91 -15.43 -4.37
N PRO A 55 -10.66 -15.15 -5.67
CA PRO A 55 -9.45 -14.46 -6.08
C PRO A 55 -9.35 -13.04 -5.51
N CYS A 56 -10.48 -12.33 -5.34
CA CYS A 56 -10.48 -11.03 -4.69
C CYS A 56 -10.03 -11.13 -3.22
N LYS A 57 -10.51 -12.13 -2.47
CA LYS A 57 -10.06 -12.39 -1.10
C LYS A 57 -8.56 -12.70 -1.03
N THR A 58 -8.07 -13.58 -1.89
CA THR A 58 -6.64 -13.90 -1.95
C THR A 58 -5.78 -12.67 -2.29
N ASN A 59 -6.24 -11.81 -3.20
CA ASN A 59 -5.52 -10.58 -3.53
C ASN A 59 -5.51 -9.59 -2.37
N HIS A 60 -6.60 -9.49 -1.61
CA HIS A 60 -6.65 -8.67 -0.40
C HIS A 60 -5.65 -9.17 0.66
N GLU A 61 -5.62 -10.47 0.93
CA GLU A 61 -4.67 -11.07 1.88
C GLU A 61 -3.21 -10.83 1.47
N LYS A 62 -2.88 -10.98 0.18
CA LYS A 62 -1.55 -10.68 -0.35
C LYS A 62 -1.19 -9.21 -0.23
N ALA A 63 -2.15 -8.30 -0.43
CA ALA A 63 -1.91 -6.87 -0.28
C ALA A 63 -1.61 -6.51 1.19
N GLU A 64 -2.35 -7.09 2.13
CA GLU A 64 -2.11 -6.91 3.57
C GLU A 64 -0.74 -7.46 3.99
N GLU A 65 -0.35 -8.63 3.48
CA GLU A 65 0.96 -9.22 3.74
C GLU A 65 2.10 -8.36 3.17
N ALA A 66 1.97 -7.92 1.92
CA ALA A 66 2.95 -7.05 1.28
C ALA A 66 3.08 -5.71 2.03
N SER A 67 1.97 -5.15 2.52
CA SER A 67 1.97 -3.93 3.34
C SER A 67 2.79 -4.13 4.63
N LYS A 68 2.58 -5.25 5.34
CA LYS A 68 3.35 -5.58 6.54
C LYS A 68 4.84 -5.76 6.24
N GLN A 69 5.17 -6.46 5.16
CA GLN A 69 6.57 -6.63 4.75
C GLN A 69 7.22 -5.29 4.40
N ALA A 70 6.52 -4.42 3.67
CA ALA A 70 7.00 -3.08 3.34
C ALA A 70 7.29 -2.28 4.62
N GLU A 71 6.40 -2.32 5.61
CA GLU A 71 6.61 -1.67 6.90
C GLU A 71 7.87 -2.20 7.62
N GLN A 72 8.09 -3.51 7.61
CA GLN A 72 9.30 -4.11 8.18
C GLN A 72 10.58 -3.62 7.48
N TYR A 73 10.59 -3.57 6.15
CA TYR A 73 11.73 -3.05 5.40
C TYR A 73 11.98 -1.57 5.67
N TYR A 74 10.92 -0.77 5.80
CA TYR A 74 11.06 0.63 6.19
C TYR A 74 11.65 0.80 7.58
N ARG A 75 11.18 0.01 8.56
CA ARG A 75 11.75 0.03 9.92
C ARG A 75 13.23 -0.34 9.92
N GLN A 76 13.62 -1.39 9.19
CA GLN A 76 15.01 -1.80 9.10
C GLN A 76 15.87 -0.71 8.44
N ARG A 77 15.41 -0.12 7.34
CA ARG A 77 16.07 1.02 6.70
C ARG A 77 16.25 2.17 7.68
N ASP A 78 15.22 2.52 8.43
CA ASP A 78 15.24 3.69 9.31
C ASP A 78 16.15 3.50 10.53
N ILE A 79 16.42 2.26 10.94
CA ILE A 79 17.45 1.93 11.94
C ILE A 79 18.85 2.23 11.41
N ASP A 80 19.15 1.81 10.17
CA ASP A 80 20.52 1.85 9.62
C ASP A 80 20.86 3.20 8.95
N LEU A 81 19.85 3.87 8.37
CA LEU A 81 20.01 5.09 7.58
C LEU A 81 20.70 6.24 8.33
N PRO A 82 20.46 6.50 9.63
CA PRO A 82 21.14 7.57 10.36
C PRO A 82 22.66 7.37 10.41
N ALA A 83 23.12 6.14 10.66
CA ALA A 83 24.55 5.82 10.70
C ALA A 83 25.19 5.97 9.32
N ILE A 84 24.52 5.48 8.27
CA ILE A 84 24.96 5.63 6.88
C ILE A 84 25.04 7.11 6.49
N ARG A 85 24.03 7.90 6.86
CA ARG A 85 24.02 9.34 6.59
C ARG A 85 25.18 10.05 7.32
N ALA A 86 25.42 9.70 8.57
CA ALA A 86 26.50 10.28 9.37
C ALA A 86 27.87 10.00 8.77
N ILE A 87 28.14 8.75 8.34
CA ILE A 87 29.42 8.42 7.72
C ILE A 87 29.60 9.12 6.36
N VAL A 88 28.56 9.17 5.52
CA VAL A 88 28.61 9.88 4.24
C VAL A 88 28.89 11.38 4.45
N GLN A 89 28.22 12.00 5.42
CA GLN A 89 28.43 13.41 5.74
C GLN A 89 29.85 13.69 6.26
N ASN A 90 30.37 12.84 7.14
CA ASN A 90 31.72 12.95 7.66
C ASN A 90 32.77 12.75 6.56
N SER A 91 32.57 11.76 5.68
CA SER A 91 33.44 11.54 4.52
C SER A 91 33.43 12.73 3.57
N ALA A 92 32.27 13.30 3.26
CA ALA A 92 32.17 14.49 2.41
C ALA A 92 32.89 15.70 3.03
N GLN A 93 32.75 15.91 4.33
CA GLN A 93 33.43 16.99 5.04
C GLN A 93 34.96 16.81 5.05
N LEU A 94 35.44 15.57 5.23
CA LEU A 94 36.86 15.24 5.17
C LEU A 94 37.42 15.42 3.76
N LEU A 95 36.74 14.94 2.73
CA LEU A 95 37.16 15.14 1.34
C LEU A 95 37.21 16.64 0.98
N LYS A 96 36.24 17.42 1.45
CA LYS A 96 36.22 18.87 1.28
C LYS A 96 37.41 19.54 1.98
N SER A 97 37.83 19.07 3.15
CA SER A 97 38.99 19.64 3.85
C SER A 97 40.31 19.30 3.14
N ILE A 98 40.45 18.07 2.63
CA ILE A 98 41.64 17.62 1.88
C ILE A 98 41.76 18.36 0.54
N TYR A 99 40.67 18.39 -0.23
CA TYR A 99 40.64 18.99 -1.56
C TYR A 99 40.13 20.45 -1.56
N ALA A 100 40.35 21.19 -0.47
CA ALA A 100 39.85 22.55 -0.31
C ALA A 100 40.25 23.51 -1.44
N LYS A 101 41.41 23.26 -2.09
CA LYS A 101 41.91 24.06 -3.21
C LYS A 101 41.37 23.63 -4.58
N ASN A 102 40.86 22.41 -4.70
CA ASN A 102 40.29 21.87 -5.94
C ASN A 102 39.06 20.99 -5.64
N PRO A 103 37.92 21.60 -5.28
CA PRO A 103 36.73 20.85 -4.88
C PRO A 103 36.12 20.04 -6.02
N LYS A 104 36.47 20.27 -7.30
CA LYS A 104 35.99 19.48 -8.44
C LYS A 104 36.34 17.99 -8.35
N VAL A 105 37.41 17.65 -7.62
CA VAL A 105 37.79 16.25 -7.33
C VAL A 105 36.72 15.51 -6.53
N LEU A 106 35.89 16.22 -5.74
CA LEU A 106 34.77 15.59 -5.02
C LEU A 106 33.73 14.98 -5.98
N GLY A 107 33.65 15.48 -7.22
CA GLY A 107 32.81 14.89 -8.27
C GLY A 107 33.19 13.47 -8.64
N GLU A 108 34.47 13.09 -8.52
CA GLU A 108 34.94 11.72 -8.75
C GLU A 108 34.40 10.74 -7.69
N TYR A 109 34.07 11.24 -6.51
CA TYR A 109 33.41 10.51 -5.43
C TYR A 109 31.88 10.53 -5.53
N GLY A 110 31.33 11.08 -6.63
CA GLY A 110 29.89 11.20 -6.85
C GLY A 110 29.21 12.33 -6.07
N LEU A 111 29.98 13.23 -5.45
CA LEU A 111 29.43 14.40 -4.77
C LEU A 111 29.18 15.52 -5.78
N VAL A 112 27.98 16.10 -5.73
CA VAL A 112 27.65 17.28 -6.55
C VAL A 112 28.21 18.52 -5.85
N VAL A 113 29.10 19.24 -6.55
CA VAL A 113 29.69 20.49 -6.08
C VAL A 113 28.95 21.65 -6.73
N ASP A 114 28.25 22.45 -5.92
CA ASP A 114 27.60 23.68 -6.37
C ASP A 114 28.48 24.88 -5.97
N ASP A 115 29.04 25.56 -6.97
CA ASP A 115 29.88 26.75 -6.83
C ASP A 115 29.06 28.07 -6.90
N SER A 116 27.72 27.99 -6.94
CA SER A 116 26.88 29.18 -7.00
C SER A 116 26.94 30.01 -5.72
N LYS A 117 26.93 31.35 -5.86
CA LYS A 117 26.93 32.26 -4.70
C LYS A 117 25.61 32.07 -3.93
N PRO A 118 25.63 31.90 -2.61
CA PRO A 118 24.41 31.79 -1.83
C PRO A 118 23.60 33.09 -1.95
N THR A 119 22.48 33.02 -2.66
CA THR A 119 21.51 34.11 -2.71
C THR A 119 20.83 34.20 -1.36
N LYS A 120 20.98 35.34 -0.65
CA LYS A 120 20.21 35.61 0.57
C LYS A 120 18.72 35.51 0.23
N LYS A 121 18.00 34.56 0.83
CA LYS A 121 16.53 34.55 0.78
C LYS A 121 16.04 35.85 1.42
N ALA A 122 15.30 36.64 0.65
CA ALA A 122 14.53 37.75 1.20
C ALA A 122 13.57 37.19 2.25
N LYS A 123 13.56 37.75 3.45
CA LYS A 123 12.50 37.47 4.44
C LYS A 123 11.23 38.13 3.92
N GLU A 124 10.22 37.32 3.60
CA GLU A 124 8.82 37.76 3.59
C GLU A 124 8.30 37.88 5.02
#